data_AF-A0A1B7YGB9-F1
#
_entry.id   AF-A0A1B7YGB9-F1
#
_cell.length_a   1.000
_cell.length_b   1.000
_cell.length_c   1.000
_cell.angle_alpha   90.00
_cell.angle_beta   90.00
_cell.angle_gamma   90.00
#
_symmetry.space_group_name_H-M   'P 1'
#
loop_
_entity.id
_entity.type
_entity.pdbx_description
1 polymer ?
#
loop_
_entity_poly.entity_id
_entity_poly.type
_entity_poly.pdbx_seq_one_letter_code
_entity_poly.pdbx_strand_id
1 'polypeptide(L)'
;MRSRVPLVALLAVGVTAGDFSKSCKDEHVDPTTQILTANCDVGDGKGTLRSTSLDLNICFAYIGNTIQWSSRGNFGQTCNGCHVYRLPDPVYGPIFGTTRAWLNCTCNGAVPETSIELVRPSPADVVVANT
;
A
#
# COMPACT_ATOMS: atom_id res chain seq x y z
N MET A 1 36.21 -14.22 -38.86
CA MET A 1 34.74 -14.27 -38.92
C MET A 1 34.18 -13.29 -37.89
N ARG A 2 33.47 -12.23 -38.32
CA ARG A 2 32.88 -11.21 -37.43
C ARG A 2 31.50 -11.70 -36.98
N SER A 3 31.39 -12.18 -35.74
CA SER A 3 30.10 -12.50 -35.14
C SER A 3 29.44 -11.20 -34.66
N ARG A 4 28.31 -10.83 -35.27
CA ARG A 4 27.45 -9.73 -34.80
C ARG A 4 26.43 -10.34 -33.84
N VAL A 5 26.64 -10.16 -32.54
CA VAL A 5 25.64 -10.50 -31.53
C VAL A 5 24.59 -9.39 -31.53
N PRO A 6 23.31 -9.65 -31.86
CA PRO A 6 22.28 -8.64 -31.75
C PRO A 6 21.99 -8.41 -30.26
N LEU A 7 22.21 -7.19 -29.80
CA LEU A 7 21.80 -6.71 -28.49
C LEU A 7 20.27 -6.64 -28.46
N VAL A 8 19.63 -7.70 -27.97
CA VAL A 8 18.19 -7.69 -27.69
C VAL A 8 17.98 -6.82 -26.46
N ALA A 9 17.55 -5.57 -26.67
CA ALA A 9 17.12 -4.70 -25.58
C ALA A 9 15.78 -5.21 -25.05
N LEU A 10 15.80 -5.92 -23.91
CA LEU A 10 14.58 -6.16 -23.13
C LEU A 10 14.09 -4.81 -22.60
N LEU A 11 13.01 -4.29 -23.18
CA LEU A 11 12.21 -3.24 -22.57
C LEU A 11 11.51 -3.86 -21.36
N ALA A 12 12.21 -3.86 -20.22
CA ALA A 12 11.57 -4.10 -18.93
C ALA A 12 10.58 -2.95 -18.72
N VAL A 13 9.30 -3.21 -19.01
CA VAL A 13 8.22 -2.34 -18.58
C VAL A 13 8.20 -2.43 -17.06
N GLY A 14 8.94 -1.52 -16.42
CA GLY A 14 8.89 -1.37 -14.98
C GLY A 14 7.46 -1.02 -14.65
N VAL A 15 6.77 -1.92 -13.96
CA VAL A 15 5.56 -1.54 -13.22
C VAL A 15 6.06 -0.52 -12.22
N THR A 16 5.85 0.76 -12.52
CA THR A 16 6.01 1.79 -11.49
C THR A 16 5.09 1.36 -10.35
N ALA A 17 5.63 1.29 -9.13
CA ALA A 17 4.79 1.12 -7.97
C ALA A 17 3.86 2.33 -7.94
N GLY A 18 2.66 2.17 -8.49
CA GLY A 18 1.65 3.21 -8.50
C GLY A 18 1.33 3.52 -7.04
N ASP A 19 1.41 4.79 -6.68
CA ASP A 19 0.99 5.23 -5.36
C ASP A 19 -0.52 4.95 -5.25
N PHE A 20 -0.86 3.90 -4.50
CA PHE A 20 -2.23 3.42 -4.30
C PHE A 20 -3.16 4.58 -3.90
N SER A 21 -2.65 5.47 -3.04
CA SER A 21 -3.39 6.63 -2.54
C SER A 21 -3.71 7.67 -3.61
N LYS A 22 -2.95 7.69 -4.73
CA LYS A 22 -3.17 8.61 -5.86
C LYS A 22 -4.13 8.06 -6.90
N SER A 23 -4.06 6.76 -7.18
CA SER A 23 -4.88 6.14 -8.23
C SER A 23 -6.19 5.57 -7.70
N CYS A 24 -6.31 5.33 -6.40
CA CYS A 24 -7.50 4.76 -5.79
C CYS A 24 -8.24 5.75 -4.89
N LYS A 25 -9.55 5.53 -4.75
CA LYS A 25 -10.45 6.25 -3.85
C LYS A 25 -11.55 5.36 -3.31
N ASP A 26 -12.29 5.88 -2.33
CA ASP A 26 -13.36 5.19 -1.61
C ASP A 26 -12.89 3.87 -0.96
N GLU A 27 -11.71 3.91 -0.35
CA GLU A 27 -11.12 2.79 0.36
C GLU A 27 -11.94 2.41 1.58
N HIS A 28 -12.21 1.13 1.70
CA HIS A 28 -12.89 0.55 2.85
C HIS A 28 -12.28 -0.83 3.15
N VAL A 29 -12.14 -1.13 4.43
CA VAL A 29 -11.74 -2.45 4.91
C VAL A 29 -12.93 -3.10 5.59
N ASP A 30 -13.26 -4.31 5.17
CA ASP A 30 -14.15 -5.17 5.93
C ASP A 30 -13.39 -5.67 7.18
N PRO A 31 -13.79 -5.28 8.39
CA PRO A 31 -13.05 -5.61 9.61
C PRO A 31 -13.14 -7.08 10.00
N THR A 32 -14.02 -7.86 9.35
CA THR A 32 -14.19 -9.30 9.58
C THR A 32 -13.31 -10.11 8.64
N THR A 33 -13.30 -9.75 7.36
CA THR A 33 -12.56 -10.50 6.32
C THR A 33 -11.17 -9.94 6.05
N GLN A 34 -10.86 -8.73 6.52
CA GLN A 34 -9.63 -7.97 6.22
C GLN A 34 -9.44 -7.73 4.72
N ILE A 35 -10.54 -7.69 3.97
CA ILE A 35 -10.52 -7.34 2.55
C ILE A 35 -10.59 -5.83 2.43
N LEU A 36 -9.56 -5.24 1.82
CA LEU A 36 -9.54 -3.85 1.37
C LEU A 36 -10.17 -3.76 -0.01
N THR A 37 -11.21 -2.95 -0.15
CA THR A 37 -11.83 -2.62 -1.43
C THR A 37 -11.61 -1.14 -1.73
N ALA A 38 -11.31 -0.82 -2.99
CA ALA A 38 -11.15 0.55 -3.47
C ALA A 38 -11.51 0.67 -4.95
N ASN A 39 -11.84 1.88 -5.39
CA ASN A 39 -12.07 2.21 -6.80
C ASN A 39 -10.81 2.85 -7.38
N CYS A 40 -10.13 2.14 -8.28
CA CYS A 40 -8.84 2.56 -8.81
C CYS A 40 -8.91 2.95 -10.28
N ASP A 41 -8.18 3.98 -10.67
CA ASP A 41 -7.98 4.39 -12.06
C ASP A 41 -7.28 3.27 -12.84
N VAL A 42 -7.86 2.89 -13.98
CA VAL A 42 -7.36 1.78 -14.81
C VAL A 42 -6.25 2.20 -15.78
N GLY A 43 -5.87 3.48 -15.80
CA GLY A 43 -4.81 4.03 -16.64
C GLY A 43 -5.21 4.23 -18.10
N ASP A 44 -6.50 4.31 -18.41
CA ASP A 44 -7.00 4.50 -19.78
C ASP A 44 -6.98 5.96 -20.26
N GLY A 45 -6.57 6.89 -19.40
CA GLY A 45 -6.54 8.33 -19.66
C GLY A 45 -7.93 8.99 -19.69
N LYS A 46 -9.00 8.25 -19.39
CA LYS A 46 -10.39 8.76 -19.36
C LYS A 46 -10.93 8.94 -17.95
N GLY A 47 -10.14 8.59 -16.93
CA GLY A 47 -10.57 8.59 -15.53
C GLY A 47 -11.49 7.43 -15.20
N THR A 48 -11.45 6.34 -15.97
CA THR A 48 -12.26 5.15 -15.70
C THR A 48 -11.78 4.50 -14.41
N LEU A 49 -12.71 4.29 -13.48
CA LEU A 49 -12.43 3.61 -12.22
C LEU A 49 -12.95 2.18 -12.26
N ARG A 50 -12.16 1.28 -11.68
CA ARG A 50 -12.58 -0.10 -11.46
C ARG A 50 -12.45 -0.46 -10.00
N SER A 51 -13.50 -1.05 -9.46
CA SER A 51 -13.45 -1.63 -8.13
C SER A 51 -12.44 -2.78 -8.12
N THR A 52 -11.52 -2.74 -7.16
CA THR A 52 -10.53 -3.78 -6.91
C THR A 52 -10.59 -4.18 -5.45
N SER A 53 -10.16 -5.39 -5.13
CA SER A 53 -10.11 -5.88 -3.76
C SER A 53 -8.80 -6.62 -3.49
N LEU A 54 -8.29 -6.48 -2.27
CA LEU A 54 -7.05 -7.08 -1.80
C LEU A 54 -7.27 -7.65 -0.39
N ASP A 55 -6.98 -8.94 -0.21
CA ASP A 55 -6.95 -9.55 1.12
C ASP A 55 -5.67 -9.11 1.85
N LEU A 56 -5.81 -8.31 2.90
CA LEU A 56 -4.68 -7.77 3.64
C LEU A 56 -3.88 -8.85 4.40
N ASN A 57 -4.47 -10.02 4.69
CA ASN A 57 -3.77 -11.13 5.35
C ASN A 57 -2.65 -11.73 4.49
N ILE A 58 -2.75 -11.60 3.16
CA ILE A 58 -1.68 -12.05 2.26
C ILE A 58 -0.52 -11.05 2.19
N CYS A 59 -0.76 -9.80 2.59
CA CYS A 59 0.16 -8.69 2.45
C CYS A 59 0.89 -8.32 3.75
N PHE A 60 0.26 -8.56 4.91
CA PHE A 60 0.73 -8.05 6.18
C PHE A 60 0.84 -9.12 7.26
N ALA A 61 1.87 -8.99 8.09
CA ALA A 61 2.05 -9.70 9.37
C ALA A 61 2.03 -8.69 10.52
N TYR A 62 1.71 -9.17 11.73
CA TYR A 62 1.91 -8.42 12.96
C TYR A 62 3.08 -9.02 13.74
N ILE A 63 4.20 -8.31 13.81
CA ILE A 63 5.47 -8.79 14.38
C ILE A 63 6.07 -7.71 15.26
N GLY A 64 6.45 -8.06 16.49
CA GLY A 64 7.15 -7.12 17.39
C GLY A 64 6.35 -5.84 17.63
N ASN A 65 5.04 -5.99 17.81
CA ASN A 65 4.07 -4.92 18.02
C ASN A 65 3.80 -3.99 16.82
N THR A 66 4.26 -4.34 15.62
CA THR A 66 4.12 -3.51 14.42
C THR A 66 3.51 -4.31 13.27
N ILE A 67 2.62 -3.69 12.49
CA ILE A 67 2.15 -4.25 11.21
C ILE A 67 3.23 -4.02 10.16
N GLN A 68 3.62 -5.06 9.44
CA GLN A 68 4.69 -5.00 8.44
C GLN A 68 4.32 -5.77 7.18
N TRP A 69 4.85 -5.32 6.03
CA TRP A 69 4.73 -6.07 4.78
C TRP A 69 5.37 -7.45 4.90
N SER A 70 4.58 -8.48 4.67
CA SER A 70 5.01 -9.87 4.69
C SER A 70 4.10 -10.71 3.82
N SER A 71 4.69 -11.50 2.91
CA SER A 71 3.93 -12.45 2.10
C SER A 71 3.31 -13.51 3.02
N ARG A 72 1.96 -13.56 3.06
CA ARG A 72 1.15 -14.48 3.88
C ARG A 72 1.34 -14.31 5.39
N GLY A 73 1.35 -13.07 5.85
CA GLY A 73 1.56 -12.75 7.26
C GLY A 73 0.36 -12.97 8.20
N ASN A 74 -0.86 -13.03 7.68
CA ASN A 74 -2.10 -13.26 8.44
C ASN A 74 -2.28 -12.35 9.66
N PHE A 75 -1.93 -11.06 9.55
CA PHE A 75 -2.04 -10.11 10.66
C PHE A 75 -3.45 -10.04 11.30
N GLY A 76 -4.51 -10.32 10.53
CA GLY A 76 -5.90 -10.33 11.01
C GLY A 76 -6.22 -11.37 12.08
N GLN A 77 -5.32 -12.33 12.34
CA GLN A 77 -5.43 -13.23 13.49
C GLN A 77 -5.17 -12.51 14.83
N THR A 78 -4.40 -11.42 14.79
CA THR A 78 -4.00 -10.65 15.98
C THR A 78 -4.64 -9.26 16.01
N CYS A 79 -4.97 -8.74 14.83
CA CYS A 79 -5.47 -7.38 14.62
C CYS A 79 -6.95 -7.38 14.23
N ASN A 80 -7.71 -6.43 14.78
CA ASN A 80 -9.13 -6.24 14.55
C ASN A 80 -9.49 -4.75 14.51
N GLY A 81 -10.72 -4.44 14.10
CA GLY A 81 -11.22 -3.06 14.04
C GLY A 81 -10.48 -2.18 13.02
N CYS A 82 -9.90 -2.79 11.99
CA CYS A 82 -9.12 -2.09 10.99
C CYS A 82 -9.98 -1.10 10.20
N HIS A 83 -9.47 0.11 10.02
CA HIS A 83 -10.11 1.13 9.20
C HIS A 83 -9.07 1.94 8.41
N VAL A 84 -9.48 2.44 7.25
CA VAL A 84 -8.64 3.28 6.41
C VAL A 84 -9.01 4.73 6.62
N TYR A 85 -8.00 5.57 6.73
CA TYR A 85 -8.14 7.01 6.82
C TYR A 85 -7.10 7.69 5.95
N ARG A 86 -7.38 8.93 5.55
CA ARG A 86 -6.47 9.74 4.75
C ARG A 86 -5.85 10.83 5.60
N LEU A 87 -4.53 10.93 5.55
CA LEU A 87 -3.78 12.07 6.10
C LEU A 87 -3.13 12.86 4.96
N PRO A 88 -3.00 14.19 5.09
CA PRO A 88 -2.12 14.95 4.22
C PRO A 88 -0.72 14.35 4.20
N ASP A 89 -0.13 14.23 3.02
CA ASP A 89 1.28 13.84 2.88
C ASP A 89 2.14 14.86 3.64
N PRO A 90 3.03 14.44 4.57
CA PRO A 90 3.80 15.37 5.39
C PRO A 90 4.79 16.23 4.57
N VAL A 91 5.22 15.76 3.39
CA VAL A 91 6.18 16.42 2.50
C VAL A 91 5.48 17.25 1.43
N TYR A 92 4.46 16.69 0.77
CA TYR A 92 3.78 17.24 -0.40
C TYR A 92 2.37 17.73 -0.12
N GLY A 93 1.75 17.35 0.99
CA GLY A 93 0.42 17.79 1.40
C GLY A 93 0.30 19.31 1.50
N PRO A 94 1.24 20.02 2.15
CA PRO A 94 1.20 21.49 2.23
C PRO A 94 1.34 22.20 0.88
N ILE A 95 1.96 21.56 -0.11
CA ILE A 95 2.34 22.19 -1.39
C ILE A 95 1.35 21.84 -2.51
N PHE A 96 0.90 20.58 -2.55
CA PHE A 96 0.09 20.02 -3.64
C PHE A 96 -1.27 19.50 -3.17
N GLY A 97 -1.58 19.56 -1.87
CA GLY A 97 -2.83 19.04 -1.31
C GLY A 97 -2.96 17.51 -1.39
N THR A 98 -1.85 16.79 -1.57
CA THR A 98 -1.85 15.32 -1.69
C THR A 98 -2.12 14.65 -0.36
N THR A 99 -2.92 13.58 -0.37
CA THR A 99 -3.22 12.76 0.80
C THR A 99 -2.77 11.32 0.58
N ARG A 100 -2.43 10.63 1.68
CA ARG A 100 -2.01 9.21 1.71
C ARG A 100 -3.03 8.37 2.47
N ALA A 101 -3.24 7.14 2.01
CA ALA A 101 -4.11 6.18 2.67
C ALA A 101 -3.32 5.40 3.75
N TRP A 102 -3.81 5.48 4.98
CA TRP A 102 -3.26 4.78 6.15
C TRP A 102 -4.27 3.77 6.66
N LEU A 103 -3.76 2.62 7.08
CA LEU A 103 -4.52 1.58 7.77
C LEU A 103 -4.21 1.67 9.26
N ASN A 104 -5.22 1.86 10.09
CA ASN A 104 -5.11 1.78 11.55
C ASN A 104 -5.91 0.56 12.02
N CYS A 105 -5.30 -0.25 12.88
CA CYS A 105 -5.91 -1.40 13.51
C CYS A 105 -5.59 -1.45 15.01
N THR A 106 -6.50 -2.03 15.77
CA THR A 106 -6.20 -2.49 17.13
C THR A 106 -5.60 -3.89 17.05
N CYS A 107 -4.47 -4.13 17.69
CA CYS A 107 -3.84 -5.46 17.72
C CYS A 107 -3.54 -5.88 19.17
N ASN A 108 -3.71 -7.16 19.46
CA ASN A 108 -3.41 -7.68 20.80
C ASN A 108 -1.93 -7.47 21.15
N GLY A 109 -1.68 -6.81 22.27
CA GLY A 109 -0.33 -6.51 22.76
C GLY A 109 0.23 -5.14 22.35
N ALA A 110 -0.44 -4.41 21.45
CA ALA A 110 -0.11 -3.03 21.13
C ALA A 110 -0.71 -2.05 22.15
N VAL A 111 0.11 -1.11 22.63
CA VAL A 111 -0.32 0.07 23.38
C VAL A 111 0.50 1.25 22.83
N PRO A 112 -0.04 2.14 21.96
CA PRO A 112 -1.41 2.29 21.42
C PRO A 112 -1.64 1.57 20.06
N GLU A 113 -2.78 1.85 19.40
CA GLU A 113 -3.14 1.34 18.06
C GLU A 113 -2.01 1.45 17.03
N THR A 114 -1.91 0.46 16.14
CA THR A 114 -0.82 0.36 15.16
C THR A 114 -1.30 0.81 13.79
N SER A 115 -0.57 1.75 13.20
CA SER A 115 -0.87 2.30 11.87
C SER A 115 0.23 1.95 10.86
N ILE A 116 -0.17 1.67 9.62
CA ILE A 116 0.74 1.45 8.49
C ILE A 116 0.22 2.18 7.25
N GLU A 117 1.11 2.79 6.48
CA GLU A 117 0.76 3.34 5.17
C GLU A 117 0.50 2.19 4.18
N LEU A 118 -0.59 2.27 3.40
CA LEU A 118 -0.98 1.23 2.43
C LEU A 118 -0.17 1.26 1.12
N VAL A 119 0.88 2.08 1.06
CA VAL A 119 1.83 2.11 -0.05
C VAL A 119 2.93 1.08 0.23
N ARG A 120 3.36 0.35 -0.81
CA ARG A 120 4.54 -0.51 -0.68
C ARG A 120 5.73 0.39 -0.33
N PRO A 121 6.47 0.17 0.77
CA PRO A 121 7.55 1.05 1.16
C PRO A 121 8.54 1.17 0.00
N SER A 122 8.68 2.39 -0.50
CA SER A 122 9.81 2.72 -1.33
C SER A 122 11.07 2.66 -0.45
N PRO A 123 12.26 2.41 -1.00
CA PRO A 123 13.50 2.48 -0.21
C PRO A 123 13.70 3.83 0.50
N ALA A 124 12.97 4.89 0.11
CA ALA A 124 13.05 6.22 0.70
C ALA A 124 12.17 6.40 1.95
N ASP A 125 11.05 5.66 2.10
CA ASP A 125 10.10 5.85 3.21
C ASP A 125 10.52 5.16 4.51
N VAL A 126 11.44 4.19 4.45
CA VAL A 126 12.02 3.52 5.63
C VAL A 126 12.77 4.51 6.54
N VAL A 127 13.17 5.66 6.00
CA VAL A 127 13.91 6.70 6.74
C VAL A 127 12.99 7.50 7.68
N VAL A 128 11.68 7.61 7.40
CA VAL A 128 10.77 8.48 8.17
C VAL A 128 10.14 7.76 9.37
N ALA A 129 10.05 6.43 9.36
CA ALA A 129 9.54 5.65 10.49
C ALA A 129 10.55 5.45 11.64
N ASN A 130 11.76 6.04 11.52
CA ASN A 130 12.86 5.90 12.48
C ASN A 130 13.33 7.24 13.07
N THR A 131 12.47 8.26 13.05
CA THR A 131 12.69 9.57 13.70
C THR A 131 11.60 9.90 14.69
#